data_AF-A0A224Z9G4-F1
#
_entry.id   AF-A0A224Z9G4-F1
#
_cell.length_a   1.000
_cell.length_b   1.000
_cell.length_c   1.000
_cell.angle_alpha   90.00
_cell.angle_beta   90.00
_cell.angle_gamma   90.00
#
_symmetry.space_group_name_H-M   'P 1'
#
loop_
_entity.id
_entity.type
_entity.pdbx_description
1 polymer ?
#
loop_
_entity_poly.entity_id
_entity_poly.type
_entity_poly.pdbx_seq_one_letter_code
_entity_poly.pdbx_strand_id
1 'polypeptide(L)'
;MAITSIITLSLLVVGALAGTKQDANNYIDAVLRDHLPANVRSLNLDPTHLPGFNVKIESTGLTNRDLKAQFPGGMLYGLSSVVRRRGDCGVPGWQGSSVTTGCYVSLDSLRLTFDGSVSGYSLLGGKKNVSLDLVVEKTNAFVEATAPIGQAATLKTLTLSGIEFRVNVNKKLELNDKREKKFLKAVKQSASTILLGILNSSFREALSRSVGKVPLPRP
;
A
#
# COMPACT_ATOMS: atom_id res chain seq x y z
N MET A 1 -40.42 66.00 3.60
CA MET A 1 -39.71 65.29 2.52
C MET A 1 -38.53 64.56 3.14
N ALA A 2 -38.68 63.26 3.33
CA ALA A 2 -37.65 62.39 3.89
C ALA A 2 -36.81 61.87 2.72
N ILE A 3 -35.50 62.15 2.72
CA ILE A 3 -34.55 61.49 1.84
C ILE A 3 -33.70 60.60 2.73
N THR A 4 -34.19 59.37 2.83
CA THR A 4 -33.54 58.17 3.34
C THR A 4 -32.19 57.96 2.65
N SER A 5 -31.10 58.31 3.32
CA SER A 5 -29.76 57.80 2.98
C SER A 5 -29.51 56.51 3.76
N ILE A 6 -30.13 55.44 3.29
CA ILE A 6 -29.73 54.08 3.68
C ILE A 6 -28.54 53.73 2.79
N ILE A 7 -27.33 54.01 3.27
CA ILE A 7 -26.11 53.42 2.70
C ILE A 7 -26.14 51.95 3.13
N THR A 8 -26.76 51.11 2.30
CA THR A 8 -26.63 49.65 2.40
C THR A 8 -25.17 49.29 2.20
N LEU A 9 -24.51 48.96 3.30
CA LEU A 9 -23.19 48.35 3.36
C LEU A 9 -23.29 46.94 2.76
N SER A 10 -23.13 46.83 1.45
CA SER A 10 -22.97 45.57 0.73
C SER A 10 -21.61 44.97 1.07
N LEU A 11 -21.50 44.35 2.25
CA LEU A 11 -20.43 43.39 2.53
C LEU A 11 -20.62 42.20 1.59
N LEU A 12 -19.97 42.28 0.43
CA LEU A 12 -19.64 41.11 -0.38
C LEU A 12 -18.75 40.21 0.47
N VAL A 13 -19.36 39.33 1.26
CA VAL A 13 -18.69 38.15 1.79
C VAL A 13 -18.48 37.22 0.60
N VAL A 14 -17.48 37.54 -0.23
CA VAL A 14 -16.83 36.52 -1.06
C VAL A 14 -16.03 35.68 -0.07
N GLY A 15 -16.72 34.83 0.67
CA GLY A 15 -16.07 33.71 1.34
C GLY A 15 -15.47 32.87 0.23
N ALA A 16 -14.16 32.96 0.03
CA ALA A 16 -13.45 31.98 -0.76
C ALA A 16 -13.79 30.61 -0.14
N LEU A 17 -14.60 29.81 -0.85
CA LEU A 17 -14.86 28.42 -0.50
C LEU A 17 -13.56 27.66 -0.77
N ALA A 18 -12.58 27.87 0.11
CA ALA A 18 -11.34 27.13 0.11
C ALA A 18 -11.65 25.67 0.39
N GLY A 19 -10.94 24.78 -0.29
CA GLY A 19 -11.05 23.35 -0.10
C GLY A 19 -10.80 23.01 1.36
N THR A 20 -11.60 22.11 1.91
CA THR A 20 -11.41 21.64 3.28
C THR A 20 -10.68 20.30 3.29
N LYS A 21 -10.16 19.91 4.47
CA LYS A 21 -9.71 18.53 4.69
C LYS A 21 -10.84 17.52 4.43
N GLN A 22 -12.09 17.89 4.72
CA GLN A 22 -13.23 17.03 4.49
C GLN A 22 -13.44 16.77 3.00
N ASP A 23 -13.26 17.78 2.15
CA ASP A 23 -13.37 17.61 0.70
C ASP A 23 -12.28 16.68 0.16
N ALA A 24 -11.04 16.83 0.63
CA ALA A 24 -9.94 15.93 0.30
C ALA A 24 -10.17 14.49 0.81
N ASN A 25 -10.68 14.35 2.03
CA ASN A 25 -11.05 13.06 2.62
C ASN A 25 -12.12 12.36 1.77
N ASN A 26 -13.20 13.06 1.42
CA ASN A 26 -14.29 12.54 0.60
C ASN A 26 -13.77 12.12 -0.79
N TYR A 27 -12.89 12.93 -1.38
CA TYR A 27 -12.24 12.63 -2.65
C TYR A 27 -11.44 11.31 -2.59
N ILE A 28 -10.52 11.17 -1.62
CA ILE A 28 -9.70 9.97 -1.48
C ILE A 28 -10.54 8.75 -1.11
N ASP A 29 -11.55 8.92 -0.25
CA ASP A 29 -12.46 7.83 0.10
C ASP A 29 -13.25 7.35 -1.11
N ALA A 30 -13.72 8.24 -1.99
CA ALA A 30 -14.38 7.86 -3.24
C ALA A 30 -13.41 7.13 -4.19
N VAL A 31 -12.17 7.62 -4.33
CA VAL A 31 -11.14 6.94 -5.14
C VAL A 31 -10.89 5.52 -4.64
N LEU A 32 -10.68 5.34 -3.34
CA LEU A 32 -10.28 4.05 -2.74
C LEU A 32 -11.45 3.07 -2.57
N ARG A 33 -12.63 3.56 -2.20
CA ARG A 33 -13.78 2.69 -1.91
C ARG A 33 -14.63 2.42 -3.16
N ASP A 34 -14.84 3.44 -3.99
CA ASP A 34 -15.86 3.38 -5.02
C ASP A 34 -15.27 3.02 -6.40
N HIS A 35 -13.98 3.33 -6.64
CA HIS A 35 -13.34 3.11 -7.95
C HIS A 35 -12.16 2.13 -7.94
N LEU A 36 -11.32 2.15 -6.91
CA LEU A 36 -10.15 1.26 -6.82
C LEU A 36 -10.50 -0.22 -6.92
N PRO A 37 -11.56 -0.75 -6.25
CA PRO A 37 -11.82 -2.19 -6.28
C PRO A 37 -12.10 -2.71 -7.69
N ALA A 38 -12.84 -1.96 -8.49
CA ALA A 38 -13.14 -2.32 -9.87
C ALA A 38 -11.87 -2.30 -10.75
N ASN A 39 -11.02 -1.28 -10.61
CA ASN A 39 -9.78 -1.17 -11.37
C ASN A 39 -8.77 -2.26 -10.99
N VAL A 40 -8.62 -2.57 -9.69
CA VAL A 40 -7.79 -3.68 -9.20
C VAL A 40 -8.24 -5.00 -9.80
N ARG A 41 -9.54 -5.29 -9.79
CA ARG A 41 -10.10 -6.53 -10.39
C ARG A 41 -9.92 -6.57 -11.90
N SER A 42 -10.09 -5.43 -12.59
CA SER A 42 -9.89 -5.35 -14.04
C SER A 42 -8.47 -5.69 -14.50
N LEU A 43 -7.50 -5.53 -13.60
CA LEU A 43 -6.09 -5.86 -13.83
C LEU A 43 -5.69 -7.21 -13.20
N ASN A 44 -6.66 -8.00 -12.71
CA ASN A 44 -6.45 -9.28 -12.03
C ASN A 44 -5.49 -9.18 -10.83
N LEU A 45 -5.63 -8.10 -10.05
CA LEU A 45 -4.71 -7.81 -8.96
C LEU A 45 -5.15 -8.34 -7.58
N ASP A 46 -6.35 -8.92 -7.47
CA ASP A 46 -6.87 -9.44 -6.20
C ASP A 46 -7.70 -10.73 -6.39
N PRO A 47 -7.11 -11.92 -6.16
CA PRO A 47 -5.71 -12.12 -5.81
C PRO A 47 -4.78 -12.05 -7.02
N THR A 48 -3.50 -11.69 -6.81
CA THR A 48 -2.46 -11.72 -7.85
C THR A 48 -1.32 -12.67 -7.51
N HIS A 49 -0.72 -13.25 -8.55
CA HIS A 49 0.46 -14.10 -8.41
C HIS A 49 1.69 -13.29 -7.97
N LEU A 50 2.48 -13.89 -7.09
CA LEU A 50 3.76 -13.39 -6.63
C LEU A 50 4.89 -14.23 -7.21
N PRO A 51 6.00 -13.61 -7.64
CA PRO A 51 7.20 -14.34 -8.03
C PRO A 51 7.78 -15.09 -6.83
N GLY A 52 8.46 -16.21 -7.13
CA GLY A 52 9.15 -16.99 -6.13
C GLY A 52 10.44 -16.33 -5.61
N PHE A 53 10.94 -16.84 -4.48
CA PHE A 53 12.22 -16.44 -3.92
C PHE A 53 12.87 -17.59 -3.14
N ASN A 54 14.18 -17.47 -2.93
CA ASN A 54 14.99 -18.44 -2.20
C ASN A 54 15.63 -17.77 -0.99
N VAL A 55 15.75 -18.51 0.12
CA VAL A 55 16.46 -18.07 1.32
C VAL A 55 17.54 -19.07 1.65
N LYS A 56 18.77 -18.58 1.84
CA LYS A 56 19.91 -19.37 2.31
C LYS A 56 20.43 -18.80 3.62
N ILE A 57 20.43 -19.61 4.69
CA ILE A 57 21.03 -19.24 5.98
C ILE A 57 22.22 -20.18 6.26
N GLU A 58 23.41 -19.61 6.37
CA GLU A 58 24.63 -20.36 6.66
C GLU A 58 24.54 -21.15 7.96
N SER A 59 25.24 -22.28 8.00
CA SER A 59 25.43 -23.03 9.23
C SER A 59 26.12 -22.18 10.32
N THR A 60 25.78 -22.47 11.57
CA THR A 60 26.36 -21.82 12.75
C THR A 60 27.24 -22.75 13.57
N GLY A 61 27.52 -23.98 13.12
CA GLY A 61 28.34 -24.95 13.84
C GLY A 61 28.39 -26.33 13.19
N LEU A 62 29.18 -27.24 13.79
CA LEU A 62 29.44 -28.60 13.28
C LEU A 62 28.19 -29.49 13.21
N THR A 63 27.18 -29.19 14.01
CA THR A 63 25.96 -30.01 14.13
C THR A 63 24.86 -29.61 13.15
N ASN A 64 25.10 -28.67 12.22
CA ASN A 64 24.05 -28.10 11.37
C ASN A 64 24.55 -27.93 9.93
N ARG A 65 23.64 -28.06 8.95
CA ARG A 65 23.91 -27.70 7.53
C ARG A 65 23.34 -26.32 7.21
N ASP A 66 23.74 -25.74 6.07
CA ASP A 66 23.11 -24.55 5.52
C ASP A 66 21.60 -24.78 5.35
N LEU A 67 20.79 -23.86 5.89
CA LEU A 67 19.35 -23.86 5.65
C LEU A 67 19.11 -23.36 4.23
N LYS A 68 18.34 -24.12 3.45
CA LYS A 68 17.87 -23.70 2.13
C LYS A 68 16.36 -23.80 2.08
N ALA A 69 15.71 -22.66 1.86
CA ALA A 69 14.29 -22.57 1.65
C ALA A 69 14.00 -22.08 0.23
N GLN A 70 13.04 -22.72 -0.43
CA GLN A 70 12.60 -22.38 -1.77
C GLN A 70 11.09 -22.18 -1.77
N PHE A 71 10.67 -21.00 -2.22
CA PHE A 71 9.28 -20.62 -2.41
C PHE A 71 9.08 -20.33 -3.90
N PRO A 72 8.54 -21.27 -4.70
CA PRO A 72 8.43 -21.12 -6.16
C PRO A 72 7.49 -19.98 -6.58
N GLY A 73 6.55 -19.59 -5.73
CA GLY A 73 5.61 -18.51 -5.98
C GLY A 73 4.64 -18.35 -4.82
N GLY A 74 3.79 -17.34 -4.92
CA GLY A 74 2.79 -17.04 -3.90
C GLY A 74 1.59 -16.30 -4.45
N MET A 75 0.73 -15.86 -3.54
CA MET A 75 -0.45 -15.07 -3.85
C MET A 75 -0.50 -13.85 -2.93
N LEU A 76 -0.91 -12.71 -3.48
CA LEU A 76 -1.24 -11.48 -2.75
C LEU A 76 -2.74 -11.26 -2.78
N TYR A 77 -3.30 -10.94 -1.62
CA TYR A 77 -4.71 -10.68 -1.40
C TYR A 77 -4.93 -9.30 -0.76
N GLY A 78 -6.11 -8.73 -1.03
CA GLY A 78 -6.66 -7.59 -0.31
C GLY A 78 -6.49 -6.24 -0.99
N LEU A 79 -5.82 -6.16 -2.15
CA LEU A 79 -5.61 -4.88 -2.85
C LEU A 79 -6.93 -4.16 -3.21
N SER A 80 -8.04 -4.89 -3.34
CA SER A 80 -9.37 -4.33 -3.63
C SER A 80 -10.23 -4.02 -2.40
N SER A 81 -9.79 -4.39 -1.19
CA SER A 81 -10.67 -4.39 0.00
C SER A 81 -10.06 -3.78 1.26
N VAL A 82 -8.74 -3.84 1.46
CA VAL A 82 -8.10 -3.38 2.70
C VAL A 82 -7.46 -2.01 2.59
N VAL A 83 -7.20 -1.54 1.36
CA VAL A 83 -6.59 -0.23 1.09
C VAL A 83 -7.58 0.87 1.42
N ARG A 84 -7.22 1.72 2.38
CA ARG A 84 -8.10 2.77 2.91
C ARG A 84 -7.31 3.98 3.36
N ARG A 85 -7.96 5.13 3.42
CA ARG A 85 -7.36 6.36 3.95
C ARG A 85 -6.91 6.17 5.41
N ARG A 86 -5.79 6.81 5.76
CA ARG A 86 -5.27 6.89 7.13
C ARG A 86 -5.22 8.34 7.59
N GLY A 87 -6.10 8.67 8.54
CA GLY A 87 -6.20 10.03 9.06
C GLY A 87 -6.68 11.02 8.00
N ASP A 88 -6.57 12.31 8.28
CA ASP A 88 -6.98 13.34 7.35
C ASP A 88 -5.96 13.55 6.22
N CYS A 89 -6.48 13.81 5.03
CA CYS A 89 -5.68 14.26 3.90
C CYS A 89 -5.25 15.73 4.07
N GLY A 90 -4.22 16.11 3.32
CA GLY A 90 -3.81 17.49 3.16
C GLY A 90 -4.89 18.30 2.45
N VAL A 91 -5.08 19.53 2.91
CA VAL A 91 -6.00 20.50 2.28
C VAL A 91 -5.63 20.62 0.79
N PRO A 92 -6.61 20.58 -0.14
CA PRO A 92 -6.34 20.79 -1.56
C PRO A 92 -5.69 22.16 -1.75
N GLY A 93 -4.60 22.21 -2.50
CA GLY A 93 -3.84 23.45 -2.65
C GLY A 93 -3.25 23.60 -4.04
N TRP A 94 -2.96 24.84 -4.40
CA TRP A 94 -2.23 25.14 -5.62
C TRP A 94 -0.78 24.68 -5.53
N GLN A 95 -0.35 23.93 -6.52
CA GLN A 95 1.06 23.62 -6.77
C GLN A 95 1.37 23.96 -8.23
N GLY A 96 1.87 25.18 -8.44
CA GLY A 96 1.94 25.77 -9.78
C GLY A 96 0.53 26.03 -10.33
N SER A 97 0.26 25.58 -11.55
CA SER A 97 -1.04 25.72 -12.23
C SER A 97 -2.05 24.60 -11.94
N SER A 98 -1.69 23.64 -11.08
CA SER A 98 -2.52 22.46 -10.76
C SER A 98 -2.92 22.45 -9.30
N VAL A 99 -4.12 21.94 -9.04
CA VAL A 99 -4.59 21.64 -7.68
C VAL A 99 -4.04 20.28 -7.27
N THR A 100 -3.52 20.15 -6.06
CA THR A 100 -2.96 18.91 -5.53
C THR A 100 -3.50 18.64 -4.14
N THR A 101 -3.81 17.38 -3.84
CA THR A 101 -4.08 16.90 -2.49
C THR A 101 -3.29 15.62 -2.24
N GLY A 102 -2.72 15.52 -1.03
CA GLY A 102 -1.90 14.41 -0.60
C GLY A 102 -2.53 13.70 0.59
N CYS A 103 -2.43 12.38 0.66
CA CYS A 103 -3.03 11.60 1.73
C CYS A 103 -2.20 10.36 2.07
N TYR A 104 -2.18 9.99 3.34
CA TYR A 104 -1.67 8.69 3.75
C TYR A 104 -2.79 7.65 3.57
N VAL A 105 -2.43 6.51 3.00
CA VAL A 105 -3.31 5.35 2.86
C VAL A 105 -2.67 4.17 3.58
N SER A 106 -3.49 3.44 4.33
CA SER A 106 -3.08 2.21 5.01
C SER A 106 -3.08 1.05 4.02
N LEU A 107 -2.02 0.24 4.10
CA LEU A 107 -1.88 -1.04 3.41
C LEU A 107 -2.00 -2.21 4.39
N ASP A 108 -2.46 -1.94 5.61
CA ASP A 108 -2.57 -2.94 6.66
C ASP A 108 -3.53 -4.05 6.25
N SER A 109 -3.22 -5.28 6.67
CA SER A 109 -3.98 -6.49 6.35
C SER A 109 -3.87 -6.99 4.90
N LEU A 110 -3.03 -6.37 4.05
CA LEU A 110 -2.59 -7.05 2.84
C LEU A 110 -1.91 -8.35 3.22
N ARG A 111 -2.26 -9.42 2.51
CA ARG A 111 -1.87 -10.78 2.88
C ARG A 111 -1.10 -11.43 1.75
N LEU A 112 0.10 -11.91 2.04
CA LEU A 112 0.93 -12.66 1.11
C LEU A 112 1.07 -14.09 1.61
N THR A 113 0.79 -15.06 0.75
CA THR A 113 0.95 -16.48 1.07
C THR A 113 1.98 -17.11 0.14
N PHE A 114 2.90 -17.89 0.70
CA PHE A 114 3.88 -18.65 -0.08
C PHE A 114 3.94 -20.09 0.40
N ASP A 115 3.77 -21.03 -0.51
CA ASP A 115 4.06 -22.44 -0.25
C ASP A 115 5.45 -22.76 -0.76
N GLY A 116 6.19 -23.55 0.02
CA GLY A 116 7.56 -23.85 -0.30
C GLY A 116 8.11 -25.03 0.46
N SER A 117 9.42 -25.18 0.39
CA SER A 117 10.11 -26.27 1.03
C SER A 117 11.41 -25.83 1.67
N VAL A 118 11.73 -26.42 2.82
CA VAL A 118 12.92 -26.10 3.60
C VAL A 118 13.75 -27.36 3.79
N SER A 119 15.06 -27.22 3.66
CA SER A 119 16.05 -28.27 3.86
C SER A 119 17.24 -27.76 4.65
N GLY A 120 18.03 -28.66 5.25
CA GLY A 120 19.20 -28.29 6.04
C GLY A 120 18.88 -27.83 7.47
N TYR A 121 17.70 -28.19 7.97
CA TYR A 121 17.31 -27.98 9.37
C TYR A 121 17.90 -29.04 10.31
N SER A 122 18.24 -30.24 9.82
CA SER A 122 18.90 -31.32 10.58
C SER A 122 20.09 -31.94 9.82
N LEU A 123 20.99 -32.63 10.54
CA LEU A 123 22.14 -33.35 9.98
C LEU A 123 21.76 -34.54 9.11
N LEU A 124 20.67 -35.22 9.47
CA LEU A 124 20.19 -36.44 8.82
C LEU A 124 19.67 -36.19 7.39
N GLY A 125 19.51 -34.92 6.99
CA GLY A 125 18.99 -34.55 5.69
C GLY A 125 17.48 -34.76 5.62
N GLY A 126 16.76 -33.72 5.26
CA GLY A 126 15.32 -33.78 5.14
C GLY A 126 14.79 -32.56 4.42
N LYS A 127 13.68 -32.74 3.70
CA LYS A 127 12.91 -31.67 3.06
C LYS A 127 11.56 -31.59 3.75
N LYS A 128 11.18 -30.39 4.21
CA LYS A 128 9.89 -30.15 4.86
C LYS A 128 9.12 -29.13 4.04
N ASN A 129 7.90 -29.47 3.65
CA ASN A 129 6.99 -28.52 3.02
C ASN A 129 6.43 -27.58 4.08
N VAL A 130 6.51 -26.28 3.82
CA VAL A 130 6.07 -25.20 4.69
C VAL A 130 5.26 -24.17 3.93
N SER A 131 4.38 -23.50 4.66
CA SER A 131 3.56 -22.40 4.16
C SER A 131 3.83 -21.17 5.01
N LEU A 132 4.13 -20.07 4.35
CA LEU A 132 4.28 -18.76 4.95
C LEU A 132 3.00 -17.96 4.75
N ASP A 133 2.57 -17.32 5.82
CA ASP A 133 1.47 -16.37 5.84
C ASP A 133 2.00 -15.05 6.38
N LEU A 134 2.13 -14.05 5.49
CA LEU A 134 2.63 -12.73 5.83
C LEU A 134 1.48 -11.75 5.78
N VAL A 135 1.25 -11.04 6.89
CA VAL A 135 0.25 -9.98 6.99
C VAL A 135 0.97 -8.66 7.14
N VAL A 136 0.68 -7.71 6.25
CA VAL A 136 1.20 -6.35 6.33
C VAL A 136 0.60 -5.65 7.55
N GLU A 137 1.44 -5.01 8.34
CA GLU A 137 1.04 -4.24 9.52
C GLU A 137 1.74 -2.87 9.51
N LYS A 138 1.12 -1.88 10.16
CA LYS A 138 1.69 -0.54 10.42
C LYS A 138 2.32 0.11 9.18
N THR A 139 1.78 -0.16 7.99
CA THR A 139 2.39 0.23 6.72
C THR A 139 1.50 1.23 6.01
N ASN A 140 2.09 2.36 5.64
CA ASN A 140 1.40 3.44 4.95
C ASN A 140 2.08 3.76 3.62
N ALA A 141 1.26 4.05 2.61
CA ALA A 141 1.70 4.73 1.42
C ALA A 141 1.24 6.19 1.45
N PHE A 142 2.06 7.10 0.94
CA PHE A 142 1.66 8.47 0.66
C PHE A 142 1.25 8.57 -0.81
N VAL A 143 0.07 9.11 -1.04
CA VAL A 143 -0.55 9.24 -2.36
C VAL A 143 -0.82 10.71 -2.61
N GLU A 144 -0.45 11.22 -3.78
CA GLU A 144 -0.83 12.56 -4.24
C GLU A 144 -1.60 12.48 -5.55
N ALA A 145 -2.75 13.14 -5.59
CA ALA A 145 -3.52 13.37 -6.79
C ALA A 145 -3.36 14.83 -7.21
N THR A 146 -3.20 15.08 -8.52
CA THR A 146 -3.06 16.42 -9.07
C THR A 146 -3.85 16.59 -10.36
N ALA A 147 -4.41 17.77 -10.59
CA ALA A 147 -5.12 18.10 -11.82
C ALA A 147 -4.98 19.60 -12.17
N PRO A 148 -4.80 19.94 -13.46
CA PRO A 148 -5.15 21.26 -13.96
C PRO A 148 -6.65 21.54 -13.79
N ILE A 149 -7.02 22.82 -13.81
CA ILE A 149 -8.42 23.24 -13.73
C ILE A 149 -9.23 22.59 -14.86
N GLY A 150 -10.34 21.95 -14.49
CA GLY A 150 -11.29 21.36 -15.45
C GLY A 150 -10.80 20.06 -16.11
N GLN A 151 -9.66 19.52 -15.70
CA GLN A 151 -9.13 18.26 -16.21
C GLN A 151 -9.29 17.11 -15.21
N ALA A 152 -9.20 15.88 -15.70
CA ALA A 152 -9.18 14.70 -14.86
C ALA A 152 -7.92 14.67 -13.99
N ALA A 153 -8.06 14.20 -12.76
CA ALA A 153 -6.93 14.05 -11.85
C ALA A 153 -6.00 12.91 -12.29
N THR A 154 -4.73 13.07 -11.94
CA THR A 154 -3.68 12.10 -12.20
C THR A 154 -2.95 11.75 -10.92
N LEU A 155 -2.47 10.52 -10.82
CA LEU A 155 -1.62 10.08 -9.72
C LEU A 155 -0.22 10.66 -9.89
N LYS A 156 0.10 11.65 -9.07
CA LYS A 156 1.41 12.30 -9.04
C LYS A 156 2.42 11.43 -8.28
N THR A 157 2.10 11.15 -7.02
CA THR A 157 2.99 10.46 -6.09
C THR A 157 2.32 9.21 -5.54
N LEU A 158 3.08 8.13 -5.47
CA LEU A 158 2.78 6.94 -4.68
C LEU A 158 4.13 6.49 -4.10
N THR A 159 4.32 6.70 -2.80
CA THR A 159 5.56 6.37 -2.09
C THR A 159 5.27 5.62 -0.81
N LEU A 160 6.19 4.76 -0.39
CA LEU A 160 6.09 3.98 0.84
C LEU A 160 7.27 4.28 1.75
N SER A 161 7.02 4.32 3.05
CA SER A 161 8.05 4.59 4.08
C SER A 161 8.68 3.32 4.69
N GLY A 162 8.30 2.15 4.20
CA GLY A 162 8.71 0.84 4.70
C GLY A 162 7.54 -0.13 4.70
N ILE A 163 7.81 -1.43 4.82
CA ILE A 163 6.76 -2.45 4.94
C ILE A 163 7.10 -3.32 6.13
N GLU A 164 6.18 -3.37 7.08
CA GLU A 164 6.26 -4.26 8.23
C GLU A 164 5.34 -5.46 8.03
N PHE A 165 5.85 -6.64 8.39
CA PHE A 165 5.11 -7.89 8.28
C PHE A 165 5.06 -8.61 9.62
N ARG A 166 3.86 -9.11 9.95
CA ARG A 166 3.70 -10.26 10.83
C ARG A 166 3.82 -11.52 9.98
N VAL A 167 4.77 -12.39 10.33
CA VAL A 167 5.04 -13.63 9.59
C VAL A 167 4.59 -14.80 10.45
N ASN A 168 3.73 -15.64 9.90
CA ASN A 168 3.33 -16.91 10.48
C ASN A 168 3.83 -18.05 9.59
N VAL A 169 4.41 -19.08 10.21
CA VAL A 169 4.92 -20.28 9.53
C VAL A 169 4.10 -21.46 10.03
N ASN A 170 3.42 -22.17 9.13
CA ASN A 170 2.50 -23.25 9.52
C ASN A 170 3.17 -24.41 10.28
N LYS A 171 4.49 -24.57 10.14
CA LYS A 171 5.26 -25.61 10.80
C LYS A 171 6.52 -25.02 11.39
N LYS A 172 6.79 -25.33 12.65
CA LYS A 172 8.05 -24.97 13.32
C LYS A 172 9.23 -25.61 12.56
N LEU A 173 10.25 -24.80 12.27
CA LEU A 173 11.45 -25.21 11.54
C LEU A 173 12.57 -25.74 12.45
N GLU A 174 12.34 -25.79 13.77
CA GLU A 174 13.30 -26.27 14.79
C GLU A 174 14.69 -25.62 14.68
N LEU A 175 14.72 -24.36 14.25
CA LEU A 175 15.94 -23.56 14.18
C LEU A 175 16.26 -22.97 15.55
N ASN A 176 17.53 -22.72 15.81
CA ASN A 176 17.92 -21.85 16.93
C ASN A 176 17.52 -20.40 16.66
N ASP A 177 17.37 -19.61 17.72
CA ASP A 177 16.89 -18.21 17.68
C ASP A 177 17.65 -17.33 16.68
N LYS A 178 18.98 -17.50 16.59
CA LYS A 178 19.81 -16.70 15.68
C LYS A 178 19.48 -17.01 14.22
N ARG A 179 19.31 -18.29 13.88
CA ARG A 179 18.97 -18.74 12.52
C ARG A 179 17.51 -18.41 12.19
N GLU A 180 16.60 -18.54 13.15
CA GLU A 180 15.20 -18.16 12.99
C GLU A 180 15.06 -16.66 12.70
N LYS A 181 15.73 -15.79 13.46
CA LYS A 181 15.77 -14.35 13.20
C LYS A 181 16.34 -14.02 11.82
N LYS A 182 17.42 -14.67 11.39
CA LYS A 182 17.99 -14.49 10.04
C LYS A 182 17.03 -14.94 8.95
N PHE A 183 16.37 -16.09 9.14
CA PHE A 183 15.38 -16.62 8.20
C PHE A 183 14.19 -15.66 8.04
N LEU A 184 13.57 -15.25 9.16
CA LEU A 184 12.45 -14.31 9.14
C LEU A 184 12.85 -12.96 8.53
N LYS A 185 14.05 -12.44 8.82
CA LYS A 185 14.56 -11.22 8.20
C LYS A 185 14.67 -11.36 6.68
N ALA A 186 15.24 -12.46 6.19
CA ALA A 186 15.37 -12.71 4.75
C ALA A 186 14.00 -12.84 4.06
N VAL A 187 13.07 -13.58 4.68
CA VAL A 187 11.68 -13.71 4.20
C VAL A 187 11.00 -12.35 4.09
N LYS A 188 11.08 -11.52 5.15
CA LYS A 188 10.51 -10.17 5.15
C LYS A 188 11.13 -9.30 4.04
N GLN A 189 12.44 -9.34 3.88
CA GLN A 189 13.14 -8.56 2.86
C GLN A 189 12.71 -8.95 1.44
N SER A 190 12.64 -10.26 1.15
CA SER A 190 12.15 -10.75 -0.15
C SER A 190 10.68 -10.35 -0.39
N ALA A 191 9.81 -10.53 0.60
CA ALA A 191 8.41 -10.15 0.50
C ALA A 191 8.22 -8.63 0.31
N SER A 192 9.02 -7.79 0.97
CA SER A 192 9.01 -6.33 0.76
C SER A 192 9.36 -5.97 -0.68
N THR A 193 10.44 -6.53 -1.23
CA THR A 193 10.84 -6.27 -2.63
C THR A 193 9.75 -6.66 -3.61
N ILE A 194 9.14 -7.83 -3.40
CA ILE A 194 8.05 -8.34 -4.24
C ILE A 194 6.83 -7.42 -4.17
N LEU A 195 6.39 -7.07 -2.95
CA LEU A 195 5.22 -6.20 -2.77
C LEU A 195 5.46 -4.80 -3.36
N LEU A 196 6.65 -4.21 -3.14
CA LEU A 196 7.02 -2.93 -3.75
C LEU A 196 6.98 -2.98 -5.28
N GLY A 197 7.40 -4.09 -5.89
CA GLY A 197 7.32 -4.29 -7.34
C GLY A 197 5.88 -4.19 -7.86
N ILE A 198 4.94 -4.84 -7.18
CA ILE A 198 3.51 -4.80 -7.54
C ILE A 198 2.91 -3.41 -7.28
N LEU A 199 3.21 -2.82 -6.13
CA LEU A 199 2.70 -1.51 -5.75
C LEU A 199 3.15 -0.40 -6.71
N ASN A 200 4.39 -0.46 -7.20
CA ASN A 200 4.94 0.53 -8.13
C ASN A 200 4.60 0.27 -9.61
N SER A 201 4.01 -0.88 -9.95
CA SER A 201 3.65 -1.24 -11.32
C SER A 201 2.13 -1.31 -11.50
N SER A 202 1.56 -2.50 -11.52
CA SER A 202 0.15 -2.75 -11.85
C SER A 202 -0.82 -2.12 -10.86
N PHE A 203 -0.49 -2.09 -9.57
CA PHE A 203 -1.33 -1.40 -8.60
C PHE A 203 -1.28 0.12 -8.76
N ARG A 204 -0.11 0.69 -9.09
CA ARG A 204 0.01 2.12 -9.43
C ARG A 204 -0.89 2.47 -10.61
N GLU A 205 -0.97 1.59 -11.60
CA GLU A 205 -1.89 1.75 -12.73
C GLU A 205 -3.36 1.71 -12.29
N ALA A 206 -3.76 0.72 -11.49
CA ALA A 206 -5.12 0.65 -10.95
C ALA A 206 -5.50 1.92 -10.16
N LEU A 207 -4.60 2.40 -9.31
CA LEU A 207 -4.80 3.61 -8.53
C LEU A 207 -4.86 4.86 -9.42
N SER A 208 -3.99 4.97 -10.42
CA SER A 208 -4.00 6.06 -11.40
C SER A 208 -5.33 6.14 -12.16
N ARG A 209 -5.84 5.00 -12.64
CA ARG A 209 -7.16 4.91 -13.26
C ARG A 209 -8.28 5.35 -12.32
N SER A 210 -8.15 5.09 -11.02
CA SER A 210 -9.17 5.40 -10.01
C SER A 210 -9.18 6.88 -9.64
N VAL A 211 -7.99 7.47 -9.47
CA VAL A 211 -7.79 8.90 -9.19
C VAL A 211 -8.47 9.76 -10.26
N GLY A 212 -8.36 9.39 -11.53
CA GLY A 212 -8.98 10.11 -12.65
C GLY A 212 -10.50 9.97 -12.78
N LYS A 213 -11.16 9.14 -11.95
CA LYS A 213 -12.64 9.00 -11.96
C LYS A 213 -13.36 9.98 -11.07
N VAL A 214 -12.63 10.64 -10.17
CA VAL A 214 -13.20 11.60 -9.23
C VAL A 214 -12.60 12.98 -9.56
N PRO A 215 -13.41 14.04 -9.66
CA PRO A 215 -12.88 15.39 -9.82
C PRO A 215 -12.17 15.84 -8.54
N LEU A 216 -11.02 16.51 -8.66
CA LEU A 216 -10.38 17.08 -7.47
C LEU A 216 -11.24 18.18 -6.85
N PRO A 217 -11.29 18.25 -5.51
CA PRO A 217 -11.90 19.37 -4.82
C PRO A 217 -11.17 20.68 -5.15
N ARG A 218 -11.91 21.79 -5.13
CA ARG A 218 -11.33 23.12 -5.35
C ARG A 218 -10.43 23.48 -4.15
N PRO A 219 -9.33 24.21 -4.39
CA PRO A 219 -8.45 24.70 -3.34
C PRO A 219 -9.07 25.84 -2.54
#